data_AF-A0A536YEW9-F1
#
_entry.id   AF-A0A536YEW9-F1
#
_cell.length_a   1.000
_cell.length_b   1.000
_cell.length_c   1.000
_cell.angle_alpha   90.00
_cell.angle_beta   90.00
_cell.angle_gamma   90.00
#
_symmetry.space_group_name_H-M   'P 1'
#
loop_
_entity.id
_entity.type
_entity.pdbx_description
1 polymer ?
#
loop_
_entity_poly.entity_id
_entity_poly.type
_entity_poly.pdbx_seq_one_letter_code
_entity_poly.pdbx_strand_id
1 'polypeptide(L)' 'MKLKGLGRGLDALLDKDGEGGPVSERQATLRIDQLQRGRYQPRTKMDDSSLEELAASIRTQGLMQPILARPIG' A
#
# COMPACT_ATOMS: atom_id res chain seq x y z
N MET A 1 41.82 15.76 -29.61
CA MET A 1 40.69 14.82 -29.78
C MET A 1 39.69 15.09 -28.66
N LYS A 2 38.47 15.53 -29.00
CA LYS A 2 37.46 15.95 -28.02
C LYS A 2 36.56 14.76 -27.70
N LEU A 3 36.72 14.16 -26.52
CA LEU A 3 35.91 13.04 -26.08
C LEU A 3 34.49 13.52 -25.77
N LYS A 4 33.55 12.97 -26.55
CA LYS A 4 32.13 13.29 -26.62
C LYS A 4 31.44 12.78 -25.34
N GLY A 5 30.67 13.65 -24.70
CA GLY A 5 30.16 13.46 -23.33
C GLY A 5 29.24 12.25 -23.14
N LEU A 6 29.58 11.43 -22.14
CA LEU A 6 28.72 10.44 -21.51
C LEU A 6 27.75 11.14 -20.53
N GLY A 7 26.84 11.98 -21.04
CA GLY A 7 26.00 12.80 -20.16
C GLY A 7 24.57 13.04 -20.64
N ARG A 8 24.12 12.38 -21.71
CA ARG A 8 22.78 12.59 -22.27
C ARG A 8 21.97 11.33 -22.55
N GLY A 9 22.56 10.15 -22.33
CA GLY A 9 21.89 8.86 -22.55
C GLY A 9 21.43 8.17 -21.27
N LEU A 10 22.04 8.47 -20.11
CA LEU A 10 21.65 7.89 -18.83
C LEU A 10 20.42 8.61 -18.24
N ASP A 11 20.38 9.94 -18.38
CA ASP A 11 19.24 10.77 -17.97
C ASP A 11 17.96 10.41 -18.74
N ALA A 12 18.08 10.12 -20.04
CA ALA A 12 16.97 9.66 -20.89
C ALA A 12 16.48 8.23 -20.58
N LEU A 13 17.26 7.46 -19.81
CA LEU A 13 16.84 6.15 -19.25
C LEU A 13 16.25 6.30 -17.84
N LEU A 14 16.58 7.38 -17.13
CA LEU A 14 16.07 7.69 -15.79
C LEU A 14 14.76 8.49 -15.85
N ASP A 15 14.55 9.30 -16.89
CA ASP A 15 13.38 10.17 -17.10
C ASP A 15 12.32 9.53 -18.02
N LYS A 16 12.56 8.29 -18.47
CA LYS A 16 11.54 7.57 -19.23
C LYS A 16 10.56 6.96 -18.24
N ASP A 17 9.52 7.75 -17.97
CA ASP A 17 8.18 7.35 -17.54
C ASP A 17 7.80 5.95 -18.06
N GLY A 18 8.27 4.94 -17.35
CA GLY A 18 7.64 3.64 -17.32
C GLY A 18 6.41 3.82 -16.45
N GLU A 19 5.25 3.87 -17.09
CA GLU A 19 3.98 3.56 -16.46
C GLU A 19 4.15 2.24 -15.68
N GLY A 20 4.38 2.38 -14.38
CA GLY A 20 5.01 1.35 -13.56
C GLY A 20 6.05 1.94 -12.62
N GLY A 21 5.76 3.09 -12.01
CA GLY A 21 6.50 3.53 -10.83
C GLY A 21 6.48 2.40 -9.78
N PRO A 22 7.44 2.38 -8.82
CA PRO A 22 7.33 1.44 -7.70
C PRO A 22 5.89 1.57 -7.19
N VAL A 23 5.25 0.45 -6.84
CA VAL A 23 4.01 0.49 -6.07
C VAL A 23 4.40 1.13 -4.75
N SER A 24 4.51 2.46 -4.77
CA SER A 24 4.92 3.27 -3.65
C SER A 24 3.84 2.94 -2.65
N GLU A 25 4.24 2.32 -1.54
CA GLU A 25 3.37 1.98 -0.42
C GLU A 25 2.70 3.28 0.02
N ARG A 26 1.63 3.65 -0.68
CA ARG A 26 0.92 4.90 -0.51
C ARG A 26 0.08 4.69 0.72
N GLN A 27 0.64 5.10 1.85
CA GLN A 27 -0.16 5.29 3.05
C GLN A 27 -1.20 6.37 2.73
N ALA A 28 -2.45 5.94 2.67
CA ALA A 28 -3.60 6.79 2.40
C ALA A 28 -4.64 6.57 3.51
N THR A 29 -5.23 7.66 3.98
CA THR A 29 -6.39 7.60 4.86
C THR A 29 -7.63 7.44 4.00
N LEU A 30 -8.29 6.30 4.13
CA LEU A 30 -9.55 5.98 3.44
C LEU A 30 -10.68 5.93 4.45
N ARG A 31 -11.91 6.21 4.01
CA ARG A 31 -13.07 5.95 4.87
C ARG A 31 -13.32 4.46 4.95
N ILE A 32 -13.81 3.99 6.10
CA ILE A 32 -14.06 2.56 6.33
C ILE A 32 -15.12 2.02 5.35
N ASP A 33 -16.11 2.84 4.96
CA ASP A 33 -17.15 2.47 3.98
C ASP A 33 -16.62 2.22 2.57
N GLN A 34 -15.38 2.64 2.27
CA GLN A 34 -14.72 2.39 0.99
C GLN A 34 -13.94 1.07 0.98
N LEU A 35 -13.90 0.35 2.11
CA LEU A 35 -13.19 -0.91 2.26
C LEU A 35 -14.17 -2.08 2.25
N GLN A 36 -13.78 -3.17 1.58
CA GLN A 36 -14.49 -4.44 1.65
C GLN A 36 -13.50 -5.58 1.87
N ARG A 37 -14.00 -6.68 2.44
CA ARG A 37 -13.23 -7.92 2.57
C ARG A 37 -12.77 -8.43 1.20
N GLY A 38 -11.55 -8.95 1.15
CA GLY A 38 -11.04 -9.62 -0.04
C GLY A 38 -11.88 -10.87 -0.39
N ARG A 39 -12.05 -11.13 -1.69
CA ARG A 39 -12.79 -12.31 -2.21
C ARG A 39 -12.25 -13.64 -1.67
N TYR A 40 -10.93 -13.72 -1.47
CA TYR A 40 -10.22 -14.91 -1.03
C TYR A 40 -9.62 -14.68 0.36
N GLN A 41 -10.46 -14.71 1.38
CA GLN A 41 -10.04 -14.69 2.79
C GLN A 41 -9.95 -16.13 3.31
N PRO A 42 -8.75 -16.71 3.46
CA PRO A 42 -8.59 -18.09 3.95
C PRO A 42 -8.99 -18.24 5.42
N ARG A 43 -8.83 -17.18 6.22
CA ARG A 43 -9.30 -17.14 7.61
C ARG A 43 -10.74 -16.62 7.64
N THR A 44 -11.69 -17.53 7.82
CA THR A 44 -13.13 -17.22 7.83
C THR A 44 -13.74 -17.19 9.23
N LYS A 45 -13.08 -17.82 10.21
CA LYS A 45 -13.52 -17.82 11.62
C LYS A 45 -12.54 -16.99 12.47
N MET A 46 -13.12 -16.10 13.27
CA MET A 46 -12.45 -15.40 14.35
C MET A 46 -13.20 -15.73 15.64
N ASP A 47 -12.47 -15.76 16.74
CA ASP A 47 -13.05 -15.90 18.07
C ASP A 47 -13.62 -14.54 18.50
N ASP A 48 -14.85 -14.54 19.03
CA ASP A 48 -15.58 -13.30 19.35
C ASP A 48 -14.91 -12.54 20.50
N SER A 49 -14.41 -13.24 21.53
CA SER A 49 -13.67 -12.63 22.65
C SER A 49 -12.42 -11.90 22.14
N SER A 50 -11.65 -12.56 21.28
CA SER A 50 -10.46 -12.00 20.67
C SER A 50 -10.76 -10.76 19.81
N LEU A 51 -11.93 -10.72 19.15
CA LEU A 51 -12.36 -9.57 18.36
C LEU A 51 -12.75 -8.38 19.25
N GLU A 52 -13.44 -8.64 20.35
CA GLU A 52 -13.81 -7.61 21.34
C GLU A 52 -12.58 -6.98 21.98
N GLU A 53 -11.60 -7.80 22.37
CA GLU A 53 -10.31 -7.34 22.90
C GLU A 53 -9.57 -6.46 21.90
N LEU A 54 -9.51 -6.86 20.63
CA LEU A 54 -8.88 -6.07 19.57
C LEU A 54 -9.61 -4.73 19.36
N ALA A 55 -10.94 -4.73 19.35
CA ALA A 55 -11.73 -3.51 19.20
C ALA A 55 -11.50 -2.54 20.38
N ALA A 56 -11.39 -3.05 21.60
CA ALA A 56 -11.08 -2.25 22.78
C ALA A 56 -9.66 -1.65 22.71
N SER A 57 -8.67 -2.42 22.26
CA SER A 57 -7.30 -1.92 22.02
C SER A 57 -7.27 -0.83 20.95
N ILE A 58 -7.92 -1.05 19.80
CA ILE A 58 -7.98 -0.05 18.71
C ILE A 58 -8.67 1.24 19.18
N ARG A 59 -9.71 1.15 20.02
CA ARG A 59 -10.38 2.34 20.58
C ARG A 59 -9.46 3.17 21.48
N THR A 60 -8.56 2.51 22.22
CA THR A 60 -7.70 3.16 23.22
C THR A 60 -6.42 3.69 22.60
N GLN A 61 -5.81 2.93 21.68
CA GLN A 61 -4.48 3.20 21.13
C GLN A 61 -4.52 3.63 19.66
N GLY A 62 -5.67 3.53 19.00
CA GLY A 62 -5.78 3.66 17.56
C GLY A 62 -5.27 2.43 16.81
N LEU A 63 -5.23 2.54 15.49
CA LEU A 63 -4.70 1.50 14.61
C LEU A 63 -3.17 1.60 14.60
N MET A 64 -2.48 0.62 15.20
CA MET A 64 -1.02 0.66 15.32
C MET A 64 -0.28 0.45 13.99
N GLN A 65 -0.84 -0.36 13.10
CA GLN A 65 -0.25 -0.69 11.81
C GLN A 65 -1.27 -0.43 10.70
N PRO A 66 -0.86 0.20 9.58
CA PRO A 66 -1.70 0.33 8.40
C PRO A 66 -2.18 -1.02 7.88
N ILE A 67 -3.38 -1.04 7.31
CA ILE A 67 -3.91 -2.22 6.62
C ILE A 67 -3.53 -2.20 5.14
N LEU A 68 -3.27 -3.38 4.59
CA LEU A 68 -3.04 -3.54 3.15
C LEU A 68 -4.38 -3.60 2.42
N ALA A 69 -4.50 -2.77 1.38
CA ALA A 69 -5.66 -2.73 0.51
C ALA A 69 -5.23 -2.62 -0.95
N ARG A 70 -6.12 -2.98 -1.86
CA ARG A 70 -5.96 -2.79 -3.31
C ARG A 70 -7.22 -2.17 -3.90
N PRO A 71 -7.11 -1.35 -4.96
CA PRO A 71 -8.27 -0.88 -5.70
C PRO A 71 -9.12 -2.04 -6.21
N ILE A 72 -10.42 -1.80 -6.25
CA ILE A 72 -11.41 -2.73 -6.81
C ILE A 72 -11.90 -2.08 -8.10
N GLY A 73 -11.66 -2.76 -9.22
CA GLY A 73 -12.13 -2.36 -10.55
C GLY A 73 -13.52 -2.86 -10.85
#